data_AF-A0A2K3LX08-F1
#
_entry.id   AF-A0A2K3LX08-F1
#
_cell.length_a   1.000
_cell.length_b   1.000
_cell.length_c   1.000
_cell.angle_alpha   90.00
_cell.angle_beta   90.00
_cell.angle_gamma   90.00
#
_symmetry.space_group_name_H-M   'P 1'
#
loop_
_entity.id
_entity.type
_entity.pdbx_description
1 polymer ?
#
loop_
_entity_poly.entity_id
_entity_poly.type
_entity_poly.pdbx_seq_one_letter_code
_entity_poly.pdbx_strand_id
1 'polypeptide(L)'
;KGMLVFDTAQFDGILKKIVEFNNALLSDQEKQKLSLTELDVSRLDAIVKTLKNTSYYHSSKIADSEVALLLNMLCSWPITMIFPVIDFVRMVVLHPDGANALHKHFESEKEPSQ
;
A
#
# COMPACT_ATOMS: atom_id res chain seq x y z
N LYS A 1 16.54 4.10 -23.80
CA LYS A 1 16.50 5.30 -22.94
C LYS A 1 15.77 4.89 -21.65
N GLY A 2 16.40 5.00 -20.48
CA GLY A 2 15.78 4.64 -19.20
C GLY A 2 14.76 5.70 -18.76
N MET A 3 13.76 5.30 -17.96
CA MET A 3 12.87 6.22 -17.26
C MET A 3 13.53 6.74 -15.98
N LEU A 4 13.30 8.01 -15.64
CA LEU A 4 13.60 8.52 -14.31
C LEU A 4 12.60 7.92 -13.32
N VAL A 5 13.11 7.26 -12.29
CA VAL A 5 12.29 6.65 -11.22
C VAL A 5 12.70 7.22 -9.88
N PHE A 6 11.73 7.27 -8.95
CA PHE A 6 11.98 7.56 -7.55
C PHE A 6 11.89 6.22 -6.81
N ASP A 7 13.03 5.58 -6.54
CA ASP A 7 13.12 4.20 -6.01
C ASP A 7 13.67 4.13 -4.57
N THR A 8 14.01 5.28 -4.00
CA THR A 8 14.45 5.38 -2.60
C THR A 8 13.26 5.65 -1.70
N ALA A 9 13.11 4.90 -0.60
CA ALA A 9 12.05 5.10 0.39
C ALA A 9 12.55 4.85 1.83
N GLN A 10 12.01 5.63 2.77
CA GLN A 10 12.23 5.44 4.21
C GLN A 10 11.06 4.60 4.78
N PHE A 11 11.04 3.29 4.48
CA PHE A 11 9.91 2.41 4.81
C PHE A 11 9.49 2.47 6.28
N ASP A 12 10.44 2.53 7.21
CA ASP A 12 10.15 2.61 8.64
C ASP A 12 9.46 3.94 8.99
N GLY A 13 9.84 5.03 8.30
CA GLY A 13 9.19 6.33 8.42
C GLY A 13 7.77 6.33 7.83
N ILE A 14 7.57 5.67 6.69
CA ILE A 14 6.25 5.49 6.06
C ILE A 14 5.32 4.73 7.01
N LEU A 15 5.75 3.55 7.49
CA LEU A 15 4.96 2.73 8.41
C LEU A 15 4.65 3.48 9.72
N LYS A 16 5.64 4.18 10.30
CA LYS A 16 5.44 4.99 11.49
C LYS A 16 4.35 6.06 11.27
N LYS A 17 4.36 6.73 10.12
CA LYS A 17 3.36 7.77 9.80
C LYS A 17 1.97 7.17 9.56
N ILE A 18 1.89 6.01 8.91
CA ILE A 18 0.64 5.25 8.77
C ILE A 18 0.07 4.89 10.13
N VAL A 19 0.87 4.34 11.05
CA VAL A 19 0.42 3.96 12.40
C VAL A 19 -0.02 5.20 13.21
N GLU A 20 0.71 6.32 13.09
CA GLU A 20 0.31 7.59 13.71
C GLU A 20 -1.07 8.06 13.24
N PHE A 21 -1.32 8.07 11.93
CA PHE A 21 -2.63 8.43 11.38
C PHE A 21 -3.70 7.41 11.71
N ASN A 22 -3.35 6.12 11.74
CA ASN A 22 -4.26 5.07 12.15
C ASN A 22 -4.77 5.29 13.58
N ASN A 23 -3.87 5.61 14.51
CA ASN A 23 -4.24 5.88 15.90
C ASN A 23 -5.13 7.13 16.04
N ALA A 24 -4.89 8.15 15.20
CA ALA A 24 -5.75 9.32 15.13
C ALA A 24 -7.15 8.97 14.60
N LEU A 25 -7.25 8.13 13.56
CA LEU A 25 -8.53 7.62 13.04
C LEU A 25 -9.27 6.79 14.07
N LEU A 26 -8.57 5.90 14.79
CA LEU A 26 -9.15 5.03 15.82
C LEU A 26 -9.74 5.83 16.98
N SER A 27 -9.14 6.98 17.30
CA SER A 27 -9.55 7.88 18.39
C SER A 27 -10.69 8.85 17.99
N ASP A 28 -10.97 8.99 16.70
CA ASP A 28 -12.04 9.83 16.16
C ASP A 28 -13.30 8.98 15.92
N GLN A 29 -14.36 9.22 16.69
CA GLN A 29 -15.59 8.41 16.66
C GLN A 29 -16.26 8.37 15.27
N GLU A 30 -16.13 9.43 14.46
CA GLU A 30 -16.71 9.48 13.11
C GLU A 30 -15.85 8.75 12.08
N LYS A 31 -14.54 8.70 12.31
CA LYS A 31 -13.55 8.14 11.38
C LYS A 31 -13.00 6.78 11.78
N GLN A 32 -13.37 6.25 12.94
CA GLN A 32 -12.90 4.97 13.46
C GLN A 32 -13.05 3.81 12.46
N LYS A 33 -14.12 3.82 11.65
CA LYS A 33 -14.36 2.83 10.59
C LYS A 33 -13.30 2.79 9.48
N LEU A 34 -12.46 3.82 9.37
CA LEU A 34 -11.35 3.92 8.41
C LEU A 34 -10.02 3.42 8.99
N SER A 35 -9.99 3.12 10.30
CA SER A 35 -8.80 2.61 10.96
C SER A 35 -8.50 1.17 10.54
N LEU A 36 -7.21 0.85 10.58
CA LEU A 36 -6.61 -0.43 10.27
C LEU A 36 -6.66 -1.35 11.49
N THR A 37 -6.93 -2.62 11.22
CA THR A 37 -6.79 -3.70 12.20
C THR A 37 -5.32 -4.11 12.39
N GLU A 38 -5.03 -4.92 13.41
CA GLU A 38 -3.69 -5.51 13.59
C GLU A 38 -3.27 -6.39 12.40
N LEU A 39 -4.25 -7.05 11.77
CA LEU A 39 -4.02 -7.85 10.56
C LEU A 39 -3.62 -6.95 9.38
N ASP A 40 -4.26 -5.79 9.22
CA ASP A 40 -3.94 -4.84 8.16
C ASP A 40 -2.52 -4.29 8.35
N VAL A 41 -2.14 -3.91 9.57
CA VAL A 41 -0.77 -3.47 9.89
C VAL A 41 0.25 -4.58 9.58
N SER A 42 -0.07 -5.82 9.95
CA SER A 42 0.80 -6.98 9.65
C SER A 42 0.98 -7.22 8.15
N ARG A 43 -0.06 -6.95 7.33
CA ARG A 43 0.05 -7.01 5.86
C ARG A 43 0.95 -5.91 5.33
N LEU A 44 0.86 -4.69 5.84
CA LEU A 44 1.76 -3.60 5.45
C LEU A 44 3.22 -3.94 5.75
N ASP A 45 3.51 -4.59 6.88
CA ASP A 45 4.85 -5.09 7.20
C ASP A 45 5.34 -6.16 6.23
N ALA A 46 4.44 -7.05 5.77
CA ALA A 46 4.77 -8.07 4.78
C ALA A 46 5.17 -7.44 3.43
N ILE A 47 4.43 -6.42 2.97
CA ILE A 47 4.78 -5.66 1.77
C ILE A 47 6.16 -5.00 1.94
N VAL A 48 6.43 -4.35 3.07
CA VAL A 48 7.74 -3.73 3.32
C VAL A 48 8.87 -4.76 3.30
N LYS A 49 8.68 -5.94 3.89
CA LYS A 49 9.67 -7.02 3.83
C LYS A 49 9.97 -7.44 2.38
N THR A 50 8.93 -7.57 1.56
CA THR A 50 9.07 -7.85 0.13
C THR A 50 9.85 -6.74 -0.59
N LEU A 51 9.48 -5.47 -0.39
CA LEU A 51 10.11 -4.33 -1.07
C LEU A 51 11.55 -4.08 -0.63
N LYS A 52 11.90 -4.38 0.63
CA LYS A 52 13.29 -4.31 1.13
C LYS A 52 14.16 -5.46 0.60
N ASN A 53 13.58 -6.57 0.15
CA ASN A 53 14.33 -7.73 -0.31
C ASN A 53 14.74 -7.59 -1.79
N THR A 54 15.73 -6.74 -2.05
CA THR A 54 16.20 -6.43 -3.41
C THR A 54 16.86 -7.63 -4.12
N SER A 55 17.38 -8.61 -3.39
CA SER A 55 18.01 -9.81 -3.95
C SER A 55 17.02 -10.74 -4.66
N TYR A 56 15.74 -10.71 -4.27
CA TYR A 56 14.68 -11.55 -4.82
C TYR A 56 13.57 -10.75 -5.50
N TYR A 57 13.81 -9.48 -5.80
CA TYR A 57 12.81 -8.49 -6.26
C TYR A 57 12.01 -8.90 -7.51
N HIS A 58 12.58 -9.76 -8.36
CA HIS A 58 11.90 -10.27 -9.56
C HIS A 58 11.15 -11.60 -9.33
N SER A 59 11.27 -12.19 -8.15
CA SER A 59 10.70 -13.49 -7.78
C SER A 59 9.75 -13.44 -6.58
N SER A 60 9.88 -12.41 -5.74
CA SER A 60 8.94 -12.13 -4.65
C SER A 60 7.57 -11.76 -5.19
N LYS A 61 6.55 -12.05 -4.39
CA LYS A 61 5.15 -11.82 -4.73
C LYS A 61 4.51 -10.85 -3.76
N ILE A 62 3.60 -10.04 -4.26
CA ILE A 62 2.70 -9.20 -3.46
C ILE A 62 1.30 -9.78 -3.63
N ALA A 63 0.62 -10.05 -2.52
CA ALA A 63 -0.69 -10.69 -2.55
C ALA A 63 -1.78 -9.72 -3.04
N ASP A 64 -2.80 -10.24 -3.71
CA ASP A 64 -3.96 -9.43 -4.16
C ASP A 64 -4.62 -8.69 -2.96
N SER A 65 -4.65 -9.33 -1.79
CA SER A 65 -5.21 -8.79 -0.55
C SER A 65 -4.36 -7.69 0.09
N GLU A 66 -3.07 -7.63 -0.21
CA GLU A 66 -2.14 -6.56 0.19
C GLU A 66 -2.34 -5.32 -0.69
N VAL A 67 -2.50 -5.53 -2.01
CA VAL A 67 -2.81 -4.45 -2.96
C VAL A 67 -4.18 -3.86 -2.69
N ALA A 68 -5.19 -4.69 -2.47
CA ALA A 68 -6.55 -4.22 -2.14
C ALA A 68 -6.56 -3.36 -0.86
N LEU A 69 -5.76 -3.71 0.15
CA LEU A 69 -5.61 -2.90 1.36
C LEU A 69 -5.05 -1.50 1.05
N LEU A 70 -3.94 -1.44 0.30
CA LEU A 70 -3.31 -0.16 -0.07
C LEU A 70 -4.24 0.74 -0.88
N LEU A 71 -4.98 0.16 -1.84
CA LEU A 71 -5.94 0.90 -2.65
C LEU A 71 -7.15 1.35 -1.84
N ASN A 72 -7.66 0.52 -0.93
CA ASN A 72 -8.71 0.93 0.00
C ASN A 72 -8.25 2.11 0.86
N MET A 73 -7.04 2.08 1.41
CA MET A 73 -6.47 3.21 2.15
C MET A 73 -6.37 4.47 1.27
N LEU A 74 -5.89 4.32 0.04
CA LEU A 74 -5.76 5.42 -0.92
C LEU A 74 -7.13 6.06 -1.26
N CYS A 75 -8.20 5.26 -1.35
CA CYS A 75 -9.52 5.77 -1.69
C CYS A 75 -10.33 6.27 -0.49
N SER A 76 -10.05 5.78 0.72
CA SER A 76 -10.91 6.01 1.90
C SER A 76 -10.31 6.95 2.96
N TRP A 77 -8.99 7.08 3.04
CA TRP A 77 -8.37 7.93 4.05
C TRP A 77 -8.60 9.42 3.77
N PRO A 78 -8.69 10.27 4.81
CA PRO A 78 -8.76 11.71 4.64
C PRO A 78 -7.61 12.24 3.78
N ILE A 79 -7.88 13.22 2.92
CA ILE A 79 -6.88 13.79 2.00
C ILE A 79 -5.62 14.32 2.73
N THR A 80 -5.78 14.79 3.97
CA THR A 80 -4.67 15.28 4.81
C THR A 80 -3.79 14.15 5.37
N MET A 81 -4.24 12.90 5.27
CA MET A 81 -3.60 11.71 5.82
C MET A 81 -3.11 10.71 4.76
N ILE A 82 -3.41 10.93 3.47
CA ILE A 82 -3.15 9.97 2.39
C ILE A 82 -1.68 9.92 1.93
N PHE A 83 -0.89 10.98 2.17
CA PHE A 83 0.46 11.07 1.60
C PHE A 83 1.40 9.89 1.92
N PRO A 84 1.44 9.28 3.13
CA PRO A 84 2.27 8.10 3.36
C PRO A 84 1.76 6.88 2.56
N VAL A 85 0.45 6.81 2.27
CA VAL A 85 -0.13 5.76 1.42
C VAL A 85 0.34 5.94 -0.02
N ILE A 86 0.38 7.18 -0.52
CA ILE A 86 0.92 7.50 -1.85
C ILE A 86 2.40 7.11 -1.95
N ASP A 87 3.20 7.44 -0.95
CA ASP A 87 4.63 7.09 -0.91
C ASP A 87 4.84 5.56 -0.86
N PHE A 88 3.92 4.83 -0.23
CA PHE A 88 3.94 3.38 -0.22
C PHE A 88 3.53 2.78 -1.59
N VAL A 89 2.43 3.26 -2.17
CA VAL A 89 1.95 2.81 -3.49
C VAL A 89 3.00 3.04 -4.57
N ARG A 90 3.72 4.18 -4.52
CA ARG A 90 4.88 4.47 -5.40
C ARG A 90 5.86 3.31 -5.41
N MET A 91 6.22 2.79 -4.25
CA MET A 91 7.20 1.71 -4.14
C MET A 91 6.65 0.36 -4.59
N VAL A 92 5.36 0.11 -4.42
CA VAL A 92 4.68 -1.09 -4.96
C VAL A 92 4.63 -1.05 -6.49
N VAL A 93 4.37 0.10 -7.10
CA VAL A 93 4.34 0.28 -8.57
C VAL A 93 5.69 -0.03 -9.21
N LEU A 94 6.80 0.22 -8.52
CA LEU A 94 8.14 -0.09 -9.04
C LEU A 94 8.51 -1.57 -8.93
N HIS A 95 7.80 -2.34 -8.08
CA HIS A 95 7.99 -3.78 -7.97
C HIS A 95 7.29 -4.49 -9.14
N PRO A 96 7.96 -5.35 -9.93
CA PRO A 96 7.36 -5.97 -11.11
C PRO A 96 6.05 -6.72 -10.81
N ASP A 97 6.02 -7.47 -9.71
CA ASP A 97 4.81 -8.16 -9.28
C ASP A 97 3.76 -7.19 -8.73
N GLY A 98 4.18 -6.08 -8.12
CA GLY A 98 3.28 -5.07 -7.58
C GLY A 98 2.58 -4.29 -8.69
N ALA A 99 3.30 -3.93 -9.75
CA ALA A 99 2.73 -3.36 -10.97
C ALA A 99 1.71 -4.30 -11.62
N ASN A 100 2.03 -5.59 -11.73
CA ASN A 100 1.11 -6.59 -12.27
C ASN A 100 -0.14 -6.77 -11.40
N ALA A 101 0.03 -6.83 -10.08
CA ALA A 101 -1.09 -6.98 -9.14
C ALA A 101 -2.01 -5.74 -9.17
N LEU A 102 -1.45 -4.53 -9.26
CA LEU A 102 -2.23 -3.30 -9.46
C LEU A 102 -3.00 -3.32 -10.78
N HIS A 103 -2.34 -3.70 -11.88
CA HIS A 103 -3.00 -3.80 -13.18
C HIS A 103 -4.16 -4.80 -13.15
N LYS A 104 -3.94 -6.00 -12.59
CA LYS A 104 -4.97 -7.03 -12.41
C LYS A 104 -6.16 -6.51 -11.63
N HIS A 105 -5.94 -5.79 -10.51
CA HIS A 105 -7.01 -5.22 -9.70
C HIS A 105 -7.87 -4.22 -10.50
N PHE A 106 -7.25 -3.34 -11.30
CA PHE A 106 -8.00 -2.40 -12.12
C PHE A 106 -8.75 -3.05 -13.30
N GLU A 107 -8.27 -4.18 -13.82
CA GLU A 107 -9.01 -4.93 -14.83
C GLU A 107 -10.21 -5.67 -14.22
N SER A 108 -10.09 -6.24 -13.02
CA SER A 108 -11.23 -6.90 -12.36
C SER A 108 -12.37 -5.95 -12.00
N GLU A 109 -12.09 -4.66 -11.74
CA GLU A 109 -13.12 -3.65 -11.49
C GLU A 109 -13.87 -3.22 -12.77
N LYS A 110 -13.30 -3.48 -13.96
CA LYS A 110 -13.90 -3.11 -15.26
C LYS A 110 -14.83 -4.19 -15.80
N GLU A 111 -14.70 -5.43 -15.36
CA GLU A 111 -15.61 -6.52 -15.68
C GLU A 111 -16.71 -6.55 -14.60
N PRO A 112 -17.90 -5.99 -14.84
CA PRO A 112 -18.99 -6.15 -13.89
C PRO A 112 -19.29 -7.64 -13.82
N SER A 113 -19.25 -8.21 -12.61
CA SER A 113 -19.74 -9.55 -12.32
C SER A 113 -21.06 -9.78 -13.07
N GLN A 114 -21.05 -10.69 -14.05
CA GLN A 114 -22.26 -11.15 -14.72
C GLN A 114 -23.19 -11.88 -13.76
#